data_AF-A0A518DHP3-F1
#
_entry.id   AF-A0A518DHP3-F1
#
_cell.length_a   1.000
_cell.length_b   1.000
_cell.length_c   1.000
_cell.angle_alpha   90.00
_cell.angle_beta   90.00
_cell.angle_gamma   90.00
#
_symmetry.space_group_name_H-M   'P 1'
#
loop_
_entity.id
_entity.type
_entity.pdbx_description
1 polymer ?
#
loop_
_entity_poly.entity_id
_entity_poly.type
_entity_poly.pdbx_seq_one_letter_code
_entity_poly.pdbx_strand_id
1 'polypeptide(L)' 'MASRAEDQAAINQTGWNSPSNWRWGVYRSRRDTRVWVSKQRKWAGWTLNFAHRAAWAWLAALLLPALLSPIVYLVATVNR' A
#
# COMPACT_ATOMS: atom_id res chain seq x y z
N MET A 1 15.88 -21.87 12.82
CA MET A 1 14.85 -21.28 11.94
C MET A 1 14.77 -19.74 12.02
N ALA A 2 15.62 -19.05 12.80
CA ALA A 2 15.60 -17.58 12.93
C ALA A 2 16.17 -16.79 11.73
N SER A 3 17.01 -17.40 10.89
CA SER A 3 17.80 -16.69 9.87
C SER A 3 16.97 -15.92 8.83
N ARG A 4 15.96 -16.55 8.20
CA ARG A 4 15.24 -15.93 7.06
C ARG A 4 14.43 -14.69 7.45
N ALA A 5 13.85 -14.68 8.64
CA ALA A 5 13.06 -13.55 9.11
C ALA A 5 13.95 -12.35 9.44
N GLU A 6 15.10 -12.61 10.06
CA GLU A 6 16.14 -11.61 10.34
C GLU A 6 16.72 -11.04 9.04
N ASP A 7 17.00 -11.91 8.05
CA ASP A 7 17.46 -11.52 6.71
C ASP A 7 16.44 -10.59 6.03
N GLN A 8 15.16 -10.94 6.09
CA GLN A 8 14.11 -10.14 5.47
C GLN A 8 13.91 -8.80 6.18
N ALA A 9 14.05 -8.75 7.51
CA ALA A 9 13.96 -7.49 8.26
C ALA A 9 15.08 -6.52 7.85
N ALA A 10 16.30 -7.02 7.65
CA ALA A 10 17.42 -6.23 7.15
C ALA A 10 17.16 -5.72 5.72
N ILE A 11 16.65 -6.58 4.83
CA ILE A 11 16.25 -6.20 3.46
C ILE A 11 15.18 -5.10 3.48
N ASN A 12 14.18 -5.25 4.35
CA ASN A 12 13.10 -4.29 4.52
C ASN A 12 13.62 -2.93 4.99
N GLN A 13 14.53 -2.91 5.96
CA GLN A 13 15.10 -1.67 6.51
C GLN A 13 15.99 -0.97 5.49
N THR A 14 16.90 -1.69 4.84
CA THR A 14 17.77 -1.15 3.78
C THR A 14 16.94 -0.66 2.59
N GLY A 15 15.94 -1.42 2.18
CA GLY A 15 15.03 -1.04 1.11
C GLY A 15 14.21 0.20 1.45
N TRP A 16 13.73 0.33 2.69
CA TRP A 16 12.97 1.48 3.16
C TRP A 16 13.84 2.75 3.24
N ASN A 17 15.10 2.63 3.65
CA ASN A 17 16.04 3.75 3.73
C ASN A 17 16.54 4.22 2.36
N SER A 18 16.42 3.42 1.31
CA SER A 18 16.94 3.76 -0.01
C SER A 18 16.02 4.73 -0.76
N PRO A 19 16.48 5.95 -1.11
CA PRO A 19 15.65 6.94 -1.82
C PRO A 19 15.16 6.47 -3.19
N SER A 20 15.87 5.55 -3.84
CA SER A 20 15.48 5.01 -5.16
C SER A 20 14.20 4.18 -5.13
N ASN A 21 13.83 3.62 -3.98
CA ASN A 21 12.57 2.91 -3.78
C ASN A 21 11.40 3.86 -3.48
N TRP A 22 11.65 5.17 -3.39
CA TRP A 22 10.64 6.19 -3.15
C TRP A 22 10.47 7.09 -4.36
N ARG A 23 9.25 7.21 -4.85
CA ARG A 23 8.91 8.18 -5.90
C ARG A 23 7.63 8.89 -5.50
N TRP A 24 7.72 10.20 -5.32
CA TRP A 24 6.56 11.07 -5.06
C TRP A 24 5.76 10.64 -3.83
N GLY A 25 6.46 10.19 -2.77
CA GLY A 25 5.85 9.70 -1.53
C GLY A 25 5.29 8.27 -1.60
N VAL A 26 5.44 7.60 -2.73
CA VAL A 26 5.02 6.20 -2.95
C VAL A 26 6.23 5.28 -2.83
N TYR A 27 6.04 4.15 -2.15
CA TYR A 27 7.09 3.14 -1.96
C TYR A 27 6.98 2.03 -3.01
N ARG A 28 8.12 1.61 -3.57
CA ARG A 28 8.22 0.53 -4.54
C ARG A 28 9.51 -0.26 -4.33
N SER A 29 9.41 -1.43 -3.69
CA SER A 29 10.53 -2.36 -3.55
C SER A 29 10.06 -3.79 -3.81
N ARG A 30 10.64 -4.46 -4.81
CA ARG A 30 10.36 -5.88 -5.10
C ARG A 30 10.97 -6.82 -4.07
N ARG A 31 11.98 -6.36 -3.33
CA ARG A 31 12.71 -7.17 -2.32
C ARG A 31 12.04 -7.11 -0.94
N ASP A 32 11.33 -6.01 -0.65
CA ASP A 32 10.51 -5.91 0.56
C ASP A 32 9.22 -6.71 0.33
N THR A 33 8.99 -7.74 1.13
CA THR A 33 7.82 -8.64 1.01
C THR A 33 6.54 -8.04 1.57
N ARG A 34 6.63 -6.92 2.31
CA ARG A 34 5.47 -6.27 2.91
C ARG A 34 4.68 -5.51 1.86
N VAL A 35 3.35 -5.59 1.98
CA VAL A 35 2.41 -4.79 1.19
C VAL A 35 2.16 -3.44 1.86
N TRP A 36 2.07 -3.42 3.20
CA TRP A 36 1.88 -2.22 4.00
C TRP A 36 3.20 -1.77 4.61
N VAL A 37 3.55 -0.50 4.41
CA VAL A 37 4.83 0.07 4.81
C VAL A 37 4.61 1.45 5.41
N SER A 38 5.33 1.84 6.46
CA SER A 38 5.27 3.20 6.99
C SER A 38 5.78 4.22 5.95
N LYS A 39 5.16 5.40 5.84
CA LYS A 39 5.71 6.49 5.02
C LYS A 39 7.08 6.95 5.56
N GLN A 40 7.90 7.55 4.69
CA GLN A 40 9.22 8.11 5.07
C GLN A 40 9.13 8.99 6.32
N ARG A 41 8.12 9.86 6.36
CA ARG A 41 7.72 10.56 7.59
C ARG A 41 6.75 9.66 8.33
N LYS A 42 7.23 8.99 9.39
CA LYS A 42 6.44 8.00 10.15
C LYS A 42 5.10 8.55 10.70
N TRP A 43 5.04 9.85 10.99
CA TRP A 43 3.80 10.52 11.43
C TRP A 43 2.73 10.64 10.34
N ALA A 44 3.11 10.55 9.06
CA ALA A 44 2.17 10.61 7.93
C ALA A 44 1.46 9.27 7.67
N GLY A 45 1.63 8.30 8.59
CA GLY A 45 0.97 7.00 8.54
C GLY A 45 1.64 6.02 7.58
N TRP A 46 0.81 5.26 6.88
CA TRP A 46 1.21 4.11 6.07
C TRP A 46 1.00 4.37 4.58
N THR A 47 1.68 3.58 3.76
CA THR A 47 1.55 3.53 2.31
C THR A 47 1.60 2.07 1.86
N LEU A 48 1.22 1.84 0.62
CA LEU A 48 1.31 0.53 -0.02
C LEU A 48 2.64 0.41 -0.78
N ASN A 49 3.21 -0.79 -0.79
CA ASN A 49 4.34 -1.13 -1.63
C ASN A 49 3.84 -1.51 -3.03
N PHE A 50 3.87 -0.56 -3.96
CA PHE A 50 3.37 -0.71 -5.33
C PHE A 50 4.27 -1.59 -6.23
N ALA A 51 5.26 -2.27 -5.66
CA ALA A 51 5.93 -3.36 -6.34
C ALA A 51 5.05 -4.63 -6.43
N HIS A 52 4.03 -4.76 -5.57
CA HIS A 52 3.21 -5.96 -5.44
C HIS A 52 1.81 -5.78 -6.02
N ARG A 53 1.27 -6.85 -6.63
CA ARG A 53 -0.11 -6.87 -7.14
C ARG A 53 -1.14 -6.63 -6.04
N ALA A 54 -0.87 -7.14 -4.83
CA ALA A 54 -1.73 -6.94 -3.67
C ALA A 54 -1.92 -5.46 -3.31
N ALA A 55 -0.94 -4.58 -3.57
CA ALA A 55 -1.11 -3.14 -3.33
C ALA A 55 -2.25 -2.55 -4.19
N TRP A 56 -2.38 -2.98 -5.45
CA TRP A 56 -3.46 -2.51 -6.32
C TRP A 56 -4.82 -3.05 -5.88
N ALA A 57 -4.88 -4.29 -5.39
CA ALA A 57 -6.10 -4.85 -4.82
C ALA A 57 -6.53 -4.07 -3.56
N TRP A 58 -5.60 -3.75 -2.66
CA TRP A 58 -5.88 -2.93 -1.48
C TRP A 58 -6.32 -1.51 -1.87
N LEU A 59 -5.66 -0.89 -2.85
CA LEU A 59 -6.07 0.42 -3.33
C LEU A 59 -7.50 0.40 -3.89
N ALA A 60 -7.84 -0.59 -4.71
CA ALA A 60 -9.18 -0.76 -5.23
C ALA A 60 -10.21 -0.99 -4.12
N ALA A 61 -9.90 -1.86 -3.14
CA ALA A 61 -10.78 -2.12 -2.00
C ALA A 61 -11.06 -0.85 -1.17
N LEU A 62 -10.09 0.07 -1.06
CA LEU A 62 -10.26 1.33 -0.34
C LEU A 62 -11.02 2.39 -1.16
N LEU A 63 -10.81 2.46 -2.47
CA LEU A 63 -11.38 3.52 -3.31
C LEU A 63 -12.75 3.16 -3.89
N LEU A 64 -12.99 1.90 -4.28
CA LEU A 64 -14.22 1.51 -4.95
C LEU A 64 -15.48 1.79 -4.13
N PRO A 65 -15.55 1.51 -2.81
CA PRO A 65 -16.74 1.84 -2.02
C PRO A 65 -17.04 3.34 -2.03
N ALA A 66 -16.00 4.17 -1.89
CA ALA A 66 -16.16 5.62 -1.93
C ALA A 66 -16.67 6.09 -3.30
N LEU A 67 -16.12 5.57 -4.40
CA LEU A 67 -16.49 5.93 -5.76
C LEU A 67 -17.87 5.41 -6.18
N LEU A 68 -18.27 4.22 -5.73
CA LEU A 68 -19.53 3.60 -6.10
C LEU A 68 -20.71 4.06 -5.24
N SER A 69 -20.45 4.52 -4.00
CA SER A 69 -21.51 5.00 -3.10
C SER A 69 -22.48 6.03 -3.70
N PRO A 70 -22.06 7.08 -4.44
CA PRO A 70 -23.02 8.02 -5.04
C PRO A 70 -23.86 7.39 -6.15
N ILE A 71 -23.31 6.45 -6.92
CA ILE A 71 -24.03 5.75 -7.98
C ILE A 71 -25.10 4.86 -7.36
N VAL A 72 -24.73 4.08 -6.35
CA VAL A 72 -25.65 3.22 -5.61
C VAL A 72 -26.77 4.06 -4.98
N TYR A 73 -26.42 5.19 -4.37
CA TYR A 73 -27.39 6.12 -3.79
C TYR A 73 -28.37 6.66 -4.85
N LEU A 74 -27.86 7.17 -5.98
CA LEU A 74 -28.69 7.69 -7.06
C LEU A 74 -29.67 6.64 -7.59
N VAL A 75 -29.17 5.44 -7.90
CA VAL A 75 -29.99 4.32 -8.37
C VAL A 75 -31.07 3.95 -7.33
N ALA A 76 -30.71 3.91 -6.05
CA ALA A 76 -31.65 3.62 -4.98
C ALA A 76 -32.74 4.70 -4.80
N THR A 77 -32.44 5.96 -5.13
CA THR A 77 -33.42 7.05 -5.05
C THR A 77 -34.31 7.18 -6.29
N VAL A 78 -33.82 6.84 -7.48
CA VAL A 78 -34.60 6.91 -8.74
C VAL A 78 -35.59 5.74 -8.85
N ASN A 79 -35.25 4.59 -8.25
CA ASN A 79 -36.07 3.39 -8.29
C ASN A 79 -37.10 3.29 -7.14
N ARG A 80 -37.29 4.37 -6.36
CA ARG A 80 -38.33 4.49 -5.33
C ARG A 80 -39.48 5.35 -5.84
#